data_AF-A0A920T5R7-F1
#
_entry.id   AF-A0A920T5R7-F1
#
_cell.length_a   1.000
_cell.length_b   1.000
_cell.length_c   1.000
_cell.angle_alpha   90.00
_cell.angle_beta   90.00
_cell.angle_gamma   90.00
#
_symmetry.space_group_name_H-M   'P 1'
#
loop_
_entity.id
_entity.type
_entity.pdbx_description
1 polymer ?
#
loop_
_entity_poly.entity_id
_entity_poly.type
_entity_poly.pdbx_seq_one_letter_code
_entity_poly.pdbx_strand_id
1 'polypeptide(L)'
;MVSYSTNWKTGIIRIFNSNPSHHRVHHAINPEYIDKNYSQILIIWDKLFGTFQPELESVKPVYGTLKPMKTWNPVIINFKHFWHLLKDAWHAKSIIDKIKIWFMPTGWRPEDVKEKFPIEVINDPHKQIKYETKNSPLLISWGWIQLTVTNILMFHFFIITSDYSTVFNALYASVIILNIFSFTSLLDHHRYAFFVESVKLTIIFSIFYYQNFNWYGLENFLSYGVTLYFILSFILTIFFQKILMKTQNKML
;
A
#
# COMPACT_ATOMS: atom_id res chain seq x y z
N MET A 1 -12.63 -0.58 31.89
CA MET A 1 -13.24 -1.76 31.25
C MET A 1 -14.66 -1.41 30.85
N VAL A 2 -14.88 -1.01 29.59
CA VAL A 2 -16.23 -0.86 29.04
C VAL A 2 -16.53 -2.16 28.30
N SER A 3 -17.40 -2.97 28.90
CA SER A 3 -17.94 -4.20 28.30
C SER A 3 -18.91 -3.82 27.19
N TYR A 4 -18.45 -3.88 25.93
CA TYR A 4 -19.37 -3.90 24.79
C TYR A 4 -19.92 -5.32 24.62
N SER A 5 -20.89 -5.67 25.48
CA SER A 5 -21.85 -6.74 25.18
C SER A 5 -22.73 -6.28 24.02
N THR A 6 -22.31 -6.56 22.79
CA THR A 6 -23.19 -6.46 21.64
C THR A 6 -23.60 -7.87 21.24
N ASN A 7 -24.90 -8.15 21.36
CA ASN A 7 -25.59 -9.41 21.08
C ASN A 7 -25.56 -9.78 19.59
N TRP A 8 -24.37 -9.89 18.98
CA TRP A 8 -24.20 -10.35 17.60
C TRP A 8 -24.31 -11.88 17.46
N LYS A 9 -24.67 -12.61 18.52
CA LYS A 9 -24.59 -14.08 18.52
C LYS A 9 -25.77 -14.78 17.81
N THR A 10 -26.96 -14.19 17.69
CA THR A 10 -28.17 -14.94 17.24
C THR A 10 -29.15 -14.13 16.39
N GLY A 11 -29.08 -14.22 15.04
CA GLY A 11 -30.09 -13.65 14.16
C GLY A 11 -29.92 -14.02 12.68
N ILE A 12 -31.05 -14.10 11.94
CA ILE A 12 -31.13 -14.39 10.49
C ILE A 12 -30.17 -13.53 9.66
N ILE A 13 -29.95 -12.27 10.06
CA ILE A 13 -29.04 -11.33 9.38
C ILE A 13 -27.60 -11.87 9.33
N ARG A 14 -27.15 -12.61 10.35
CA ARG A 14 -25.80 -13.23 10.39
C ARG A 14 -25.66 -14.42 9.44
N ILE A 15 -26.79 -14.98 8.99
CA ILE A 15 -26.78 -16.03 7.97
C ILE A 15 -26.31 -15.44 6.63
N PHE A 16 -26.77 -14.23 6.30
CA PHE A 16 -26.58 -13.60 5.00
C PHE A 16 -25.42 -12.60 4.94
N ASN A 17 -25.16 -11.83 6.01
CA ASN A 17 -24.20 -10.71 5.97
C ASN A 17 -22.84 -11.02 6.62
N SER A 18 -21.79 -10.44 6.04
CA SER A 18 -20.46 -10.37 6.62
C SER A 18 -20.44 -9.44 7.85
N ASN A 19 -19.61 -9.77 8.83
CA ASN A 19 -19.48 -9.00 10.08
C ASN A 19 -17.99 -8.89 10.47
N PRO A 20 -17.63 -8.07 11.49
CA PRO A 20 -16.24 -7.88 11.88
C PRO A 20 -15.47 -9.15 12.23
N SER A 21 -16.13 -10.19 12.77
CA SER A 21 -15.51 -11.48 13.06
C SER A 21 -15.14 -12.25 11.78
N HIS A 22 -16.03 -12.25 10.78
CA HIS A 22 -15.71 -12.87 9.48
C HIS A 22 -14.52 -12.19 8.81
N HIS A 23 -14.46 -10.86 8.89
CA HIS A 23 -13.37 -10.06 8.37
C HIS A 23 -12.05 -10.28 9.12
N ARG A 24 -12.08 -10.49 10.45
CA ARG A 24 -10.88 -10.88 11.22
C ARG A 24 -10.31 -12.21 10.75
N VAL A 25 -11.17 -13.21 10.53
CA VAL A 25 -10.76 -14.52 9.98
C VAL A 25 -10.15 -14.34 8.59
N HIS A 26 -10.79 -13.57 7.72
CA HIS A 26 -10.27 -13.29 6.37
C HIS A 26 -8.86 -12.68 6.38
N HIS A 27 -8.57 -11.79 7.33
CA HIS A 27 -7.26 -11.15 7.45
C HIS A 27 -6.23 -11.96 8.26
N ALA A 28 -6.62 -13.11 8.79
CA ALA A 28 -5.74 -13.94 9.60
C ALA A 28 -4.96 -14.93 8.73
N ILE A 29 -3.71 -15.16 9.11
CA ILE A 29 -2.81 -16.10 8.44
C ILE A 29 -2.64 -17.41 9.22
N ASN A 30 -3.44 -17.61 10.28
CA ASN A 30 -3.52 -18.89 11.00
C ASN A 30 -3.90 -20.02 10.03
N PRO A 31 -3.36 -21.24 10.20
CA PRO A 31 -3.73 -22.39 9.37
C PRO A 31 -5.24 -22.65 9.31
N GLU A 32 -5.98 -22.36 10.39
CA GLU A 32 -7.42 -22.53 10.48
C GLU A 32 -8.21 -21.49 9.68
N TYR A 33 -7.62 -20.30 9.45
CA TYR A 33 -8.30 -19.13 8.92
C TYR A 33 -7.86 -18.74 7.51
N ILE A 34 -6.72 -19.26 7.06
CA ILE A 34 -6.20 -18.94 5.74
C ILE A 34 -7.15 -19.41 4.64
N ASP A 35 -7.30 -18.57 3.61
CA ASP A 35 -8.15 -18.88 2.46
C ASP A 35 -9.62 -19.14 2.86
N LYS A 36 -10.12 -18.34 3.81
CA LYS A 36 -11.52 -18.35 4.28
C LYS A 36 -12.19 -16.99 4.21
N ASN A 37 -13.53 -17.00 4.20
CA ASN A 37 -14.39 -15.82 4.29
C ASN A 37 -14.07 -14.73 3.25
N TYR A 38 -14.07 -15.08 1.97
CA TYR A 38 -13.73 -14.18 0.86
C TYR A 38 -14.76 -13.07 0.64
N SER A 39 -16.01 -13.27 1.03
CA SER A 39 -17.10 -12.34 0.74
C SER A 39 -17.05 -11.10 1.61
N GLN A 40 -16.91 -9.94 0.97
CA GLN A 40 -16.86 -8.65 1.66
C GLN A 40 -18.19 -8.25 2.30
N ILE A 41 -19.31 -8.58 1.64
CA ILE A 41 -20.65 -8.11 2.04
C ILE A 41 -21.55 -9.26 2.47
N LEU A 42 -21.66 -10.32 1.65
CA LEU A 42 -22.61 -11.42 1.86
C LEU A 42 -21.91 -12.74 2.16
N ILE A 43 -21.83 -13.13 3.44
CA ILE A 43 -21.15 -14.36 3.88
C ILE A 43 -21.83 -15.65 3.39
N ILE A 44 -23.06 -15.55 2.88
CA ILE A 44 -23.78 -16.72 2.37
C ILE A 44 -23.02 -17.41 1.23
N TRP A 45 -22.28 -16.65 0.40
CA TRP A 45 -21.49 -17.25 -0.67
C TRP A 45 -20.39 -18.16 -0.11
N ASP A 46 -19.69 -17.73 0.93
CA ASP A 46 -18.68 -18.58 1.59
C ASP A 46 -19.29 -19.85 2.20
N LYS A 47 -20.53 -19.78 2.68
CA LYS A 47 -21.23 -20.98 3.19
C LYS A 47 -21.65 -21.92 2.06
N LEU A 48 -22.14 -21.37 0.96
CA LEU A 48 -22.57 -22.13 -0.21
C LEU A 48 -21.38 -22.80 -0.92
N PHE A 49 -20.23 -22.11 -1.00
CA PHE A 49 -19.03 -22.59 -1.70
C PHE A 49 -17.99 -23.23 -0.76
N GLY A 50 -18.30 -23.40 0.53
CA GLY A 50 -17.46 -24.14 1.48
C GLY A 50 -16.19 -23.44 1.96
N THR A 51 -16.12 -22.12 1.83
CA THR A 51 -14.99 -21.28 2.25
C THR A 51 -15.27 -20.53 3.56
N PHE A 52 -16.44 -20.76 4.16
CA PHE A 52 -16.80 -20.16 5.45
C PHE A 52 -16.02 -20.78 6.61
N GLN A 53 -15.52 -19.92 7.50
CA GLN A 53 -14.89 -20.29 8.75
C GLN A 53 -15.30 -19.32 9.86
N PRO A 54 -15.94 -19.79 10.95
CA PRO A 54 -16.16 -18.95 12.11
C PRO A 54 -14.84 -18.68 12.85
N GLU A 55 -14.75 -17.53 13.51
CA GLU A 55 -13.67 -17.26 14.46
C GLU A 55 -13.84 -18.17 15.68
N LEU A 56 -12.79 -18.90 16.02
CA LEU A 56 -12.75 -19.84 17.13
C LEU A 56 -12.25 -19.12 18.39
N GLU A 57 -12.96 -19.29 19.51
CA GLU A 57 -12.57 -18.69 20.79
C GLU A 57 -11.21 -19.20 21.29
N SER A 58 -10.82 -20.43 20.90
CA SER A 58 -9.53 -21.05 21.24
C SER A 58 -8.35 -20.60 20.37
N VAL A 59 -8.60 -19.99 19.20
CA VAL A 59 -7.55 -19.62 18.24
C VAL A 59 -7.56 -18.12 18.02
N LYS A 60 -6.60 -17.44 18.66
CA LYS A 60 -6.42 -15.99 18.50
C LYS A 60 -5.95 -15.66 17.07
N PRO A 61 -6.69 -14.81 16.32
CA PRO A 61 -6.28 -14.40 14.97
C PRO A 61 -4.93 -13.68 14.97
N VAL A 62 -4.06 -14.07 14.03
CA VAL A 62 -2.80 -13.41 13.71
C VAL A 62 -2.93 -12.80 12.33
N TYR A 63 -2.89 -11.47 12.25
CA TYR A 63 -3.13 -10.76 10.99
C TYR A 63 -1.87 -10.60 10.16
N GLY A 64 -2.05 -10.66 8.85
CA GLY A 64 -1.00 -10.30 7.91
C GLY A 64 -1.14 -11.00 6.57
N THR A 65 0.00 -11.23 5.94
CA THR A 65 0.11 -12.02 4.71
C THR A 65 1.24 -13.02 4.90
N LEU A 66 1.07 -14.24 4.40
CA LEU A 66 2.09 -15.28 4.44
C LEU A 66 3.45 -14.86 3.85
N LYS A 67 3.45 -13.87 2.95
CA LYS A 67 4.63 -13.26 2.34
C LYS A 67 4.74 -11.80 2.76
N PRO A 68 5.38 -11.48 3.90
CA PRO A 68 5.41 -10.13 4.45
C PRO A 68 5.87 -9.06 3.45
N MET A 69 5.21 -7.91 3.53
CA MET A 69 5.65 -6.70 2.85
C MET A 69 6.79 -6.09 3.66
N LYS A 70 7.96 -5.94 3.02
CA LYS A 70 9.17 -5.36 3.63
C LYS A 70 9.33 -3.90 3.19
N THR A 71 8.24 -3.12 3.22
CA THR A 71 8.16 -1.73 2.77
C THR A 71 6.90 -1.08 3.32
N TRP A 72 6.95 0.23 3.60
CA TRP A 72 5.81 1.07 3.92
C TRP A 72 5.12 1.64 2.67
N ASN A 73 5.73 1.52 1.49
CA ASN A 73 5.27 2.17 0.28
C ASN A 73 4.07 1.42 -0.33
N PRO A 74 2.86 2.02 -0.29
CA PRO A 74 1.65 1.34 -0.74
C PRO A 74 1.63 1.14 -2.26
N VAL A 75 2.33 1.99 -3.02
CA VAL A 75 2.44 1.82 -4.48
C VAL A 75 3.24 0.56 -4.78
N ILE A 76 4.38 0.36 -4.11
CA ILE A 76 5.18 -0.87 -4.24
C ILE A 76 4.35 -2.09 -3.83
N ILE A 77 3.63 -2.01 -2.71
CA ILE A 77 2.79 -3.10 -2.20
C ILE A 77 1.74 -3.51 -3.24
N ASN A 78 1.03 -2.54 -3.85
CA ASN A 78 0.01 -2.79 -4.86
C ASN A 78 0.55 -3.56 -6.08
N PHE A 79 1.75 -3.22 -6.56
CA PHE A 79 2.35 -3.86 -7.73
C PHE A 79 3.21 -5.10 -7.42
N LYS A 80 3.51 -5.39 -6.15
CA LYS A 80 4.47 -6.44 -5.77
C LYS A 80 4.06 -7.84 -6.27
N HIS A 81 2.79 -8.19 -6.15
CA HIS A 81 2.29 -9.50 -6.59
C HIS A 81 2.40 -9.65 -8.12
N PHE A 82 1.99 -8.62 -8.87
CA PHE A 82 2.13 -8.59 -10.32
C PHE A 82 3.60 -8.68 -10.75
N TRP A 83 4.49 -7.96 -10.05
CA TRP A 83 5.93 -8.02 -10.30
C TRP A 83 6.52 -9.42 -10.04
N HIS A 84 6.06 -10.14 -9.02
CA HIS A 84 6.44 -11.53 -8.79
C HIS A 84 5.98 -12.45 -9.93
N LEU A 85 4.74 -12.30 -10.41
CA LEU A 85 4.23 -13.07 -11.55
C LEU A 85 5.06 -12.79 -12.82
N LEU A 86 5.37 -11.53 -13.10
CA LEU A 86 6.24 -11.15 -14.23
C LEU A 86 7.62 -11.80 -14.13
N LYS A 87 8.25 -11.77 -12.95
CA LYS A 87 9.55 -12.41 -12.71
C LYS A 87 9.48 -13.92 -12.90
N ASP A 88 8.44 -14.57 -12.38
CA ASP A 88 8.28 -16.01 -12.52
C ASP A 88 8.05 -16.40 -13.99
N ALA A 89 7.21 -15.65 -14.71
CA ALA A 89 7.01 -15.81 -16.14
C ALA A 89 8.31 -15.60 -16.93
N TRP A 90 9.11 -14.61 -16.56
CA TRP A 90 10.40 -14.33 -17.20
C TRP A 90 11.41 -15.47 -17.01
N HIS A 91 11.51 -15.97 -15.77
CA HIS A 91 12.49 -17.00 -15.38
C HIS A 91 12.11 -18.42 -15.78
N ALA A 92 10.84 -18.71 -16.05
CA ALA A 92 10.39 -20.04 -16.44
C ALA A 92 11.10 -20.49 -17.74
N LYS A 93 11.61 -21.72 -17.77
CA LYS A 93 12.23 -22.29 -18.98
C LYS A 93 11.20 -22.62 -20.05
N SER A 94 10.03 -23.11 -19.66
CA SER A 94 8.95 -23.52 -20.55
C SER A 94 8.13 -22.31 -21.02
N ILE A 95 7.98 -22.15 -22.33
CA ILE A 95 7.11 -21.10 -22.93
C ILE A 95 5.65 -21.29 -22.48
N ILE A 96 5.21 -22.55 -22.32
CA ILE A 96 3.87 -22.86 -21.83
C ILE A 96 3.68 -22.28 -20.43
N ASP A 97 4.66 -22.45 -19.53
CA ASP A 97 4.57 -21.94 -18.17
C ASP A 97 4.62 -20.41 -18.10
N LYS A 98 5.30 -19.75 -19.05
CA LYS A 98 5.27 -18.27 -19.18
C LYS A 98 3.87 -17.72 -19.44
N ILE A 99 3.03 -18.48 -20.14
CA ILE A 99 1.65 -18.08 -20.48
C ILE A 99 0.68 -18.62 -19.43
N LYS A 100 0.84 -19.88 -19.03
CA LYS A 100 -0.05 -20.57 -18.08
C LYS A 100 -0.11 -19.85 -16.73
N ILE A 101 1.00 -19.27 -16.27
CA ILE A 101 1.06 -18.55 -14.98
C ILE A 101 -0.04 -17.49 -14.80
N TRP A 102 -0.49 -16.85 -15.89
CA TRP A 102 -1.50 -15.79 -15.87
C TRP A 102 -2.93 -16.29 -15.61
N PHE A 103 -3.15 -17.60 -15.71
CA PHE A 103 -4.46 -18.24 -15.57
C PHE A 103 -4.52 -19.28 -14.44
N MET A 104 -3.39 -19.56 -13.79
CA MET A 104 -3.31 -20.54 -12.72
C MET A 104 -3.77 -19.96 -11.38
N PRO A 105 -4.24 -20.82 -10.45
CA PRO A 105 -4.67 -20.38 -9.13
C PRO A 105 -3.56 -19.66 -8.36
N THR A 106 -3.97 -18.82 -7.40
CA THR A 106 -3.06 -18.06 -6.54
C THR A 106 -2.04 -18.96 -5.87
N GLY A 107 -0.76 -18.62 -5.98
CA GLY A 107 0.34 -19.38 -5.41
C GLY A 107 0.96 -20.42 -6.35
N TRP A 108 0.32 -20.72 -7.49
CA TRP A 108 0.98 -21.50 -8.54
C TRP A 108 2.20 -20.75 -9.08
N ARG A 109 3.30 -21.48 -9.26
CA ARG A 109 4.54 -21.00 -9.88
C ARG A 109 5.16 -22.18 -10.65
N PRO A 110 5.90 -21.92 -11.73
CA PRO A 110 6.63 -22.98 -12.45
C PRO A 110 7.62 -23.69 -11.52
N GLU A 111 7.70 -25.02 -11.62
CA GLU A 111 8.50 -25.87 -10.72
C GLU A 111 9.99 -25.51 -10.74
N ASP A 112 10.54 -25.26 -11.92
CA ASP A 112 11.94 -24.84 -12.10
C ASP A 112 12.22 -23.48 -11.45
N VAL A 113 11.24 -22.57 -11.48
CA VAL A 113 11.31 -21.26 -10.82
C VAL A 113 11.16 -21.39 -9.31
N LYS A 114 10.27 -22.25 -8.81
CA LYS A 114 10.13 -22.52 -7.36
C LYS A 114 11.43 -23.03 -6.77
N GLU A 115 12.11 -23.94 -7.46
CA GLU A 115 13.37 -24.53 -7.04
C GLU A 115 14.51 -23.51 -7.08
N LYS A 116 14.66 -22.79 -8.20
CA LYS A 116 15.79 -21.86 -8.39
C LYS A 116 15.61 -20.52 -7.68
N PHE A 117 14.37 -20.06 -7.51
CA PHE A 117 14.01 -18.78 -6.91
C PHE A 117 12.91 -18.96 -5.85
N PRO A 118 13.23 -19.58 -4.70
CA PRO A 118 12.27 -19.78 -3.64
C PRO A 118 11.80 -18.45 -3.06
N ILE A 119 10.52 -18.38 -2.67
CA ILE A 119 9.95 -17.22 -1.96
C ILE A 119 9.79 -17.60 -0.49
N GLU A 120 10.33 -16.78 0.40
CA GLU A 120 10.14 -16.91 1.84
C GLU A 120 8.65 -16.79 2.20
N VAL A 121 8.15 -17.76 2.95
CA VAL A 121 6.79 -17.81 3.46
C VAL A 121 6.86 -18.03 4.97
N ILE A 122 5.98 -17.36 5.71
CA ILE A 122 5.81 -17.59 7.14
C ILE A 122 5.14 -18.95 7.32
N ASN A 123 5.82 -19.86 8.02
CA ASN A 123 5.26 -21.16 8.39
C ASN A 123 4.54 -21.11 9.75
N ASP A 124 4.98 -20.22 10.64
CA ASP A 124 4.42 -20.02 11.98
C ASP A 124 3.95 -18.57 12.14
N PRO A 125 2.63 -18.32 12.02
CA PRO A 125 2.05 -16.99 12.17
C PRO A 125 2.50 -16.25 13.43
N HIS A 126 2.63 -16.96 14.56
CA HIS A 126 2.96 -16.33 15.84
C HIS A 126 4.41 -15.84 15.93
N LYS A 127 5.28 -16.32 15.03
CA LYS A 127 6.68 -15.88 14.91
C LYS A 127 6.86 -14.77 13.88
N GLN A 128 5.78 -14.24 13.31
CA GLN A 128 5.87 -13.13 12.37
C GLN A 128 6.50 -11.90 13.02
N ILE A 129 7.60 -11.43 12.43
CA ILE A 129 8.18 -10.13 12.76
C ILE A 129 7.53 -9.09 11.86
N LYS A 130 6.91 -8.07 12.47
CA LYS A 130 6.33 -6.95 11.72
C LYS A 130 7.44 -6.12 11.10
N TYR A 131 7.23 -5.69 9.86
CA TYR A 131 8.15 -4.76 9.22
C TYR A 131 8.20 -3.46 10.02
N GLU A 132 9.42 -3.01 10.32
CA GLU A 132 9.65 -1.79 11.07
C GLU A 132 10.93 -1.12 10.59
N THR A 133 10.91 0.21 10.53
CA THR A 133 12.06 1.05 10.20
C THR A 133 12.33 1.99 11.36
N LYS A 134 13.58 2.06 11.82
CA LYS A 134 13.98 2.95 12.92
C LYS A 134 14.07 4.40 12.40
N ASN A 135 12.95 5.12 12.49
CA ASN A 135 12.84 6.51 12.07
C ASN A 135 12.95 7.47 13.26
N SER A 136 13.55 8.64 13.04
CA SER A 136 13.55 9.70 14.06
C SER A 136 12.15 10.27 14.24
N PRO A 137 11.79 10.78 15.45
CA PRO A 137 10.49 11.42 15.66
C PRO A 137 10.22 12.56 14.66
N LEU A 138 11.26 13.31 14.28
CA LEU A 138 11.15 14.38 13.29
C LEU A 138 10.75 13.86 11.90
N LEU A 139 11.32 12.74 11.45
CA LEU A 139 10.96 12.12 10.16
C LEU A 139 9.54 11.54 10.20
N ILE A 140 9.12 10.96 11.33
CA ILE A 140 7.74 10.49 11.52
C ILE A 140 6.76 11.67 11.46
N SER A 141 7.03 12.77 12.18
CA SER A 141 6.20 13.97 12.13
C SER A 141 6.13 14.56 10.72
N TRP A 142 7.24 14.56 10.00
CA TRP A 142 7.27 14.98 8.59
C TRP A 142 6.40 14.08 7.71
N GLY A 143 6.44 12.76 7.91
CA GLY A 143 5.55 11.81 7.22
C GLY A 143 4.06 12.10 7.46
N TRP A 144 3.68 12.44 8.70
CA TRP A 144 2.30 12.84 9.03
C TRP A 144 1.87 14.14 8.35
N ILE A 145 2.77 15.12 8.26
CA ILE A 145 2.51 16.36 7.52
C ILE A 145 2.28 16.05 6.05
N GLN A 146 3.13 15.24 5.43
CA GLN A 146 2.97 14.85 4.03
C GLN A 146 1.68 14.08 3.77
N LEU A 147 1.31 13.15 4.65
CA LEU A 147 0.04 12.44 4.57
C LEU A 147 -1.15 13.39 4.65
N THR A 148 -1.12 14.34 5.58
CA THR A 148 -2.18 15.33 5.77
C THR A 148 -2.34 16.21 4.53
N VAL A 149 -1.24 16.76 4.01
CA VAL A 149 -1.27 17.57 2.78
C VAL A 149 -1.73 16.74 1.58
N THR A 150 -1.29 15.48 1.47
CA THR A 150 -1.75 14.57 0.41
C THR A 150 -3.26 14.37 0.46
N ASN A 151 -3.83 14.17 1.65
CA ASN A 151 -5.28 14.01 1.80
C ASN A 151 -6.03 15.30 1.41
N ILE A 152 -5.53 16.47 1.82
CA ILE A 152 -6.11 17.76 1.42
C ILE A 152 -6.09 17.90 -0.11
N LEU A 153 -4.95 17.62 -0.75
CA LEU A 153 -4.80 17.68 -2.20
C LEU A 153 -5.66 16.65 -2.93
N MET A 154 -5.89 15.46 -2.35
CA MET A 154 -6.75 14.42 -2.89
C MET A 154 -8.23 14.84 -2.84
N PHE A 155 -8.70 15.39 -1.72
CA PHE A 155 -10.07 15.92 -1.65
C PHE A 155 -10.27 17.10 -2.59
N HIS A 156 -9.30 18.01 -2.67
CA HIS A 156 -9.32 19.09 -3.64
C HIS A 156 -9.42 18.55 -5.07
N PHE A 157 -8.60 17.55 -5.43
CA PHE A 157 -8.66 16.88 -6.73
C PHE A 157 -10.06 16.31 -7.03
N PHE A 158 -10.70 15.63 -6.08
CA PHE A 158 -12.04 15.08 -6.29
C PHE A 158 -13.11 16.14 -6.51
N ILE A 159 -12.96 17.33 -5.92
CA ILE A 159 -13.90 18.44 -6.12
C ILE A 159 -13.77 19.03 -7.52
N ILE A 160 -12.53 19.20 -8.01
CA ILE A 160 -12.26 19.94 -9.26
C ILE A 160 -12.13 19.04 -10.50
N THR A 161 -12.14 17.71 -10.35
CA THR A 161 -11.86 16.78 -11.46
C THR A 161 -12.81 16.92 -12.65
N SER A 162 -14.05 17.39 -12.46
CA SER A 162 -15.00 17.65 -13.54
C SER A 162 -14.63 18.83 -14.42
N ASP A 163 -13.83 19.77 -13.89
CA ASP A 163 -13.57 21.07 -14.49
C ASP A 163 -12.31 21.05 -15.37
N TYR A 164 -11.54 19.95 -15.29
CA TYR A 164 -10.26 19.80 -15.99
C TYR A 164 -10.28 18.59 -16.94
N SER A 165 -9.56 18.71 -18.05
CA SER A 165 -9.40 17.61 -19.00
C SER A 165 -8.76 16.37 -18.36
N THR A 166 -8.95 15.21 -18.97
CA THR A 166 -8.35 13.93 -18.52
C THR A 166 -6.84 14.00 -18.37
N VAL A 167 -6.14 14.74 -19.23
CA VAL A 167 -4.67 14.89 -19.17
C VAL A 167 -4.26 15.65 -17.90
N PHE A 168 -4.90 16.78 -17.62
CA PHE A 168 -4.65 17.55 -16.41
C PHE A 168 -5.02 16.75 -15.15
N ASN A 169 -6.14 16.03 -15.17
CA ASN A 169 -6.52 15.15 -14.06
C ASN A 169 -5.48 14.04 -13.83
N ALA A 170 -4.96 13.42 -14.89
CA ALA A 170 -3.91 12.41 -14.80
C ALA A 170 -2.59 12.98 -14.24
N LEU A 171 -2.23 14.22 -14.60
CA LEU A 171 -1.06 14.92 -14.06
C LEU A 171 -1.22 15.21 -12.56
N TYR A 172 -2.38 15.70 -12.11
CA TYR A 172 -2.65 15.89 -10.68
C TYR A 172 -2.55 14.55 -9.93
N ALA A 173 -3.24 13.52 -10.41
CA ALA A 173 -3.21 12.20 -9.80
C ALA A 173 -1.77 11.64 -9.73
N SER A 174 -0.97 11.86 -10.77
CA SER A 174 0.45 11.49 -10.77
C SER A 174 1.24 12.21 -9.68
N VAL A 175 1.00 13.51 -9.45
CA VAL A 175 1.63 14.26 -8.36
C VAL A 175 1.26 13.66 -6.99
N ILE A 176 -0.01 13.30 -6.77
CA ILE A 176 -0.45 12.63 -5.53
C ILE A 176 0.28 11.29 -5.35
N ILE A 177 0.30 10.44 -6.38
CA ILE A 177 0.94 9.12 -6.32
C ILE A 177 2.45 9.25 -6.09
N LEU A 178 3.13 10.15 -6.80
CA LEU A 178 4.56 10.41 -6.62
C LEU A 178 4.86 10.98 -5.23
N ASN A 179 3.96 11.79 -4.66
CA ASN A 179 4.10 12.27 -3.29
C ASN A 179 4.06 11.11 -2.30
N ILE A 180 3.02 10.26 -2.38
CA ILE A 180 2.87 9.06 -1.54
C ILE A 180 4.10 8.16 -1.67
N PHE A 181 4.50 7.88 -2.92
CA PHE A 181 5.64 7.03 -3.20
C PHE A 181 6.91 7.58 -2.55
N SER A 182 7.18 8.87 -2.73
CA SER A 182 8.41 9.48 -2.25
C SER A 182 8.54 9.44 -0.73
N PHE A 183 7.54 9.93 0.01
CA PHE A 183 7.69 10.03 1.47
C PHE A 183 7.67 8.67 2.15
N THR A 184 6.91 7.71 1.63
CA THR A 184 6.92 6.34 2.17
C THR A 184 8.23 5.63 1.85
N SER A 185 8.83 5.89 0.70
CA SER A 185 10.18 5.40 0.39
C SER A 185 11.27 6.06 1.22
N LEU A 186 11.10 7.34 1.60
CA LEU A 186 11.99 7.98 2.55
C LEU A 186 11.88 7.33 3.95
N LEU A 187 10.67 6.98 4.39
CA LEU A 187 10.44 6.21 5.63
C LEU A 187 11.06 4.81 5.58
N ASP A 188 11.14 4.21 4.38
CA ASP A 188 11.87 2.96 4.11
C ASP A 188 13.39 3.14 3.96
N HIS A 189 13.90 4.36 4.09
CA HIS A 189 15.32 4.74 3.91
C HIS A 189 15.88 4.51 2.50
N HIS A 190 15.01 4.49 1.49
CA HIS A 190 15.40 4.27 0.12
C HIS A 190 15.85 5.55 -0.60
N ARG A 191 17.03 5.50 -1.23
CA ARG A 191 17.64 6.66 -1.93
C ARG A 191 16.85 7.15 -3.14
N TYR A 192 16.04 6.29 -3.75
CA TYR A 192 15.24 6.67 -4.91
C TYR A 192 14.09 7.64 -4.56
N ALA A 193 13.80 7.88 -3.26
CA ALA A 193 12.88 8.94 -2.83
C ALA A 193 13.31 10.31 -3.39
N PHE A 194 14.61 10.61 -3.39
CA PHE A 194 15.16 11.84 -3.97
C PHE A 194 14.88 11.96 -5.48
N PHE A 195 15.05 10.86 -6.22
CA PHE A 195 14.79 10.84 -7.66
C PHE A 195 13.30 11.09 -7.94
N VAL A 196 12.42 10.46 -7.17
CA VAL A 196 10.97 10.63 -7.29
C VAL A 196 10.53 12.05 -6.93
N GLU A 197 11.07 12.65 -5.87
CA GLU A 197 10.81 14.07 -5.58
C GLU A 197 11.25 14.98 -6.73
N SER A 198 12.40 14.70 -7.36
CA SER A 198 12.90 15.47 -8.50
C SER A 198 11.91 15.44 -9.68
N VAL A 199 11.46 14.23 -10.05
CA VAL A 199 10.46 14.04 -11.11
C VAL A 199 9.14 14.73 -10.75
N LYS A 200 8.66 14.56 -9.51
CA LYS A 200 7.44 15.21 -9.01
C LYS A 200 7.53 16.73 -9.13
N LEU A 201 8.66 17.31 -8.71
CA LEU A 201 8.88 18.76 -8.75
C LEU A 201 8.92 19.29 -10.19
N THR A 202 9.54 18.56 -11.13
CA THR A 202 9.52 18.90 -12.55
C THR A 202 8.10 18.91 -13.12
N ILE A 203 7.29 17.91 -12.78
CA ILE A 203 5.87 17.85 -13.19
C ILE A 203 5.10 19.04 -12.62
N ILE A 204 5.27 19.33 -11.33
CA ILE A 204 4.60 20.46 -10.66
C ILE A 204 4.97 21.79 -11.32
N PHE A 205 6.25 22.07 -11.56
CA PHE A 205 6.66 23.30 -12.22
C PHE A 205 6.12 23.42 -13.64
N SER A 206 6.05 22.30 -14.37
CA SER A 206 5.44 22.25 -15.69
C SER A 206 3.95 22.62 -15.62
N ILE A 207 3.20 22.00 -14.70
CA ILE A 207 1.78 22.30 -14.46
C ILE A 207 1.60 23.78 -14.11
N PHE A 208 2.39 24.30 -13.17
CA PHE A 208 2.33 25.71 -12.75
C PHE A 208 2.57 26.66 -13.92
N TYR A 209 3.58 26.38 -14.76
CA TYR A 209 3.87 27.19 -15.94
C TYR A 209 2.70 27.21 -16.93
N TYR A 210 2.11 26.04 -17.23
CA TYR A 210 0.97 25.94 -18.14
C TYR A 210 -0.34 26.53 -17.58
N GLN A 211 -0.48 26.61 -16.26
CA GLN A 211 -1.65 27.18 -15.59
C GLN A 211 -1.44 28.62 -15.10
N ASN A 212 -0.51 29.37 -15.71
CA ASN A 212 -0.22 30.77 -15.37
C ASN A 212 0.06 30.99 -13.87
N PHE A 213 0.83 30.08 -13.27
CA PHE A 213 1.19 30.07 -11.86
C PHE A 213 0.02 29.85 -10.88
N ASN A 214 -1.10 29.29 -11.35
CA ASN A 214 -2.21 28.84 -10.52
C ASN A 214 -2.21 27.32 -10.35
N TRP A 215 -2.75 26.84 -9.22
CA TRP A 215 -2.89 25.40 -8.95
C TRP A 215 -4.34 24.98 -9.04
N TYR A 216 -4.77 24.49 -10.21
CA TYR A 216 -6.08 23.85 -10.40
C TYR A 216 -7.25 24.63 -9.76
N GLY A 217 -7.37 25.92 -10.08
CA GLY A 217 -8.42 26.81 -9.58
C GLY A 217 -8.07 27.52 -8.26
N LEU A 218 -6.98 27.14 -7.59
CA LEU A 218 -6.43 27.92 -6.48
C LEU A 218 -5.60 29.08 -7.03
N GLU A 219 -5.90 30.28 -6.55
CA GLU A 219 -5.24 31.52 -6.92
C GLU A 219 -4.38 32.09 -5.78
N ASN A 220 -3.45 32.99 -6.16
CA ASN A 220 -2.69 33.83 -5.23
C ASN A 220 -2.01 33.03 -4.10
N PHE A 221 -2.30 33.41 -2.85
CA PHE A 221 -1.68 32.86 -1.64
C PHE A 221 -1.77 31.32 -1.55
N LEU A 222 -2.92 30.73 -1.91
CA LEU A 222 -3.09 29.28 -1.85
C LEU A 222 -2.25 28.56 -2.89
N SER A 223 -2.21 29.09 -4.13
CA SER A 223 -1.37 28.55 -5.20
C SER A 223 0.11 28.54 -4.80
N TYR A 224 0.61 29.70 -4.34
CA TYR A 224 2.01 29.82 -3.88
C TYR A 224 2.30 28.97 -2.65
N GLY A 225 1.34 28.79 -1.75
CA GLY A 225 1.45 27.89 -0.60
C GLY A 225 1.67 26.44 -1.01
N VAL A 226 0.94 25.95 -2.03
CA VAL A 226 1.13 24.61 -2.58
C VAL A 226 2.51 24.46 -3.21
N THR A 227 2.97 25.43 -4.00
CA THR A 227 4.33 25.41 -4.59
C THR A 227 5.40 25.37 -3.50
N LEU A 228 5.28 26.24 -2.51
CA LEU A 228 6.23 26.35 -1.41
C LEU A 228 6.31 25.03 -0.62
N TYR A 229 5.17 24.41 -0.35
CA TYR A 229 5.12 23.08 0.26
C TYR A 229 5.94 22.06 -0.53
N PHE A 230 5.77 21.97 -1.85
CA PHE A 230 6.51 20.99 -2.65
C PHE A 230 8.01 21.28 -2.73
N ILE A 231 8.41 22.56 -2.76
CA ILE A 231 9.83 22.95 -2.67
C ILE A 231 10.40 22.56 -1.29
N LEU A 232 9.67 22.84 -0.21
CA LEU A 232 10.06 22.43 1.15
C LEU A 232 10.15 20.90 1.27
N SER A 233 9.22 20.16 0.64
CA SER A 233 9.24 18.70 0.60
C SER A 233 10.50 18.17 -0.07
N PHE A 234 10.91 18.75 -1.19
CA PHE A 234 12.14 18.38 -1.88
C PHE A 234 13.38 18.63 -1.00
N ILE A 235 13.48 19.82 -0.38
CA ILE A 235 14.60 20.19 0.50
C ILE A 235 14.66 19.26 1.72
N LEU A 236 13.53 19.02 2.38
CA LEU A 236 13.47 18.16 3.55
C LEU A 236 13.78 16.71 3.21
N THR A 237 13.38 16.23 2.03
CA THR A 237 13.76 14.89 1.56
C THR A 237 15.27 14.76 1.41
N ILE A 238 15.95 15.75 0.83
CA ILE A 238 17.42 15.78 0.74
C ILE A 238 18.04 15.77 2.15
N PHE A 239 17.52 16.61 3.05
CA PHE A 239 18.00 16.71 4.43
C PHE A 239 17.91 15.38 5.17
N PHE A 240 16.74 14.73 5.17
CA PHE A 240 16.55 13.43 5.82
C PHE A 240 17.36 12.33 5.15
N GLN A 241 17.45 12.31 3.81
CA GLN A 241 18.24 11.32 3.09
C GLN A 241 19.72 11.38 3.51
N LYS A 242 20.30 12.58 3.65
CA LYS A 242 21.67 12.76 4.14
C LYS A 242 21.85 12.25 5.57
N ILE A 243 20.89 12.52 6.46
CA ILE A 243 20.91 12.00 7.84
C ILE A 243 20.88 10.47 7.85
N LEU A 244 19.96 9.87 7.09
CA LEU A 244 19.80 8.42 7.02
C LEU A 244 21.05 7.73 6.48
N MET A 245 21.66 8.27 5.42
CA MET A 245 22.92 7.73 4.87
C MET A 245 24.08 7.81 5.86
N LYS A 246 24.20 8.90 6.63
CA LYS A 246 25.23 9.04 7.67
C LYS A 246 25.06 8.01 8.78
N THR A 247 23.83 7.70 9.16
CA THR A 247 23.52 6.69 10.19
C THR A 247 23.81 5.27 9.68
N GLN A 248 23.44 4.95 8.44
CA GLN A 248 23.72 3.64 7.83
C GLN A 248 25.22 3.35 7.73
N ASN A 249 26.02 4.34 7.30
CA ASN A 249 27.48 4.20 7.19
C ASN A 249 28.20 4.05 8.54
N LYS A 250 27.55 4.35 9.68
CA LYS A 250 28.10 4.14 11.03
C LYS A 250 27.81 2.75 11.60
N MET A 251 26.89 2.01 10.98
CA MET A 251 26.48 0.66 11.42
C MET A 251 27.19 -0.45 10.63
N LEU A 252 27.96 -0.10 9.60
CA LEU A 252 28.84 -0.97 8.81
C LEU A 252 30.28 -0.74 9.26
#